data_AF-A0A7S2LWF2-F1
#
_entry.id   AF-A0A7S2LWF2-F1
#
_cell.length_a   1.000
_cell.length_b   1.000
_cell.length_c   1.000
_cell.angle_alpha   90.00
_cell.angle_beta   90.00
_cell.angle_gamma   90.00
#
_symmetry.space_group_name_H-M   'P 1'
#
loop_
_entity.id
_entity.type
_entity.pdbx_description
1 polymer ?
#
loop_
_entity_poly.entity_id
_entity_poly.type
_entity_poly.pdbx_seq_one_letter_code
_entity_poly.pdbx_strand_id
1 'polypeptide(L)'
;ITIPLKDGLITDDNVHVFRGCENLKHVDLVERSILDDTIDALQMEDWKTDMDRDMLSIDQILPNTSAGDDSDDVGGKAEAIRSWISSVLSKIVHCKAQHLRYLNEAATTLQLAS
;
A
#
# COMPACT_ATOMS: atom_id res chain seq x y z
N ILE A 1 0.89 -12.67 -8.80
CA ILE A 1 -0.07 -11.90 -9.64
C ILE A 1 0.28 -10.44 -9.48
N THR A 2 0.12 -9.63 -10.52
CA THR A 2 0.41 -8.20 -10.44
C THR A 2 -0.90 -7.43 -10.30
N ILE A 3 -0.92 -6.45 -9.40
CA ILE A 3 -2.10 -5.67 -9.03
C ILE A 3 -1.77 -4.19 -9.19
N PRO A 4 -2.63 -3.39 -9.85
CA PRO A 4 -2.44 -1.95 -9.92
C PRO A 4 -2.70 -1.31 -8.55
N LEU A 5 -1.93 -0.29 -8.22
CA LEU A 5 -2.16 0.53 -7.04
C LEU A 5 -3.35 1.48 -7.27
N LYS A 6 -4.56 0.93 -7.15
CA LYS A 6 -5.80 1.65 -7.40
C LYS A 6 -6.85 1.29 -6.36
N ASP A 7 -7.42 2.32 -5.74
CA ASP A 7 -8.55 2.15 -4.85
C ASP A 7 -9.81 1.72 -5.63
N GLY A 8 -10.68 0.95 -4.97
CA GLY A 8 -11.89 0.40 -5.59
C GLY A 8 -11.63 -0.66 -6.67
N LEU A 9 -10.41 -1.24 -6.73
CA LEU A 9 -10.16 -2.45 -7.52
C LEU A 9 -10.94 -3.65 -6.95
N ILE A 10 -11.00 -3.73 -5.62
CA ILE A 10 -11.79 -4.70 -4.87
C ILE A 10 -12.91 -3.93 -4.16
N THR A 11 -14.15 -4.17 -4.58
CA THR A 11 -15.38 -3.61 -4.02
C THR A 11 -16.17 -4.72 -3.33
N ASP A 12 -17.24 -4.33 -2.64
CA ASP A 12 -18.12 -5.32 -1.98
C ASP A 12 -18.79 -6.26 -3.00
N ASP A 13 -18.96 -5.82 -4.24
CA ASP A 13 -19.52 -6.62 -5.34
C ASP A 13 -18.58 -7.71 -5.86
N ASN A 14 -17.26 -7.59 -5.65
CA ASN A 14 -16.26 -8.52 -6.18
C ASN A 14 -15.34 -9.12 -5.11
N VAL A 15 -15.77 -9.11 -3.85
CA VAL A 15 -15.02 -9.67 -2.72
C VAL A 15 -14.68 -11.17 -2.90
N HIS A 16 -15.43 -11.90 -3.73
CA HIS A 16 -15.20 -13.33 -4.00
C HIS A 16 -14.14 -13.61 -5.08
N VAL A 17 -13.53 -12.58 -5.69
CA VAL A 17 -12.61 -12.75 -6.84
C VAL A 17 -11.40 -13.65 -6.54
N PHE A 18 -11.04 -13.78 -5.27
CA PHE A 18 -9.96 -14.67 -4.80
C PHE A 18 -10.45 -15.85 -3.95
N ARG A 19 -11.76 -16.17 -3.97
CA ARG A 19 -12.30 -17.35 -3.28
C ARG A 19 -11.66 -18.61 -3.85
N GLY A 20 -11.27 -19.55 -2.98
CA GLY A 20 -10.59 -20.80 -3.32
C GLY A 20 -9.13 -20.63 -3.80
N CYS A 21 -8.57 -19.42 -3.80
CA CYS A 21 -7.19 -19.17 -4.24
C CYS A 21 -6.15 -19.52 -3.15
N GLU A 22 -6.08 -20.77 -2.70
CA GLU A 22 -5.16 -21.21 -1.62
C GLU A 22 -3.69 -20.92 -1.92
N ASN A 23 -3.31 -20.98 -3.19
CA ASN A 23 -1.94 -20.74 -3.65
C ASN A 23 -1.58 -19.26 -3.80
N LEU A 24 -2.55 -18.34 -3.60
CA LEU A 24 -2.27 -16.90 -3.60
C LEU A 24 -1.57 -16.50 -2.30
N LYS A 25 -0.25 -16.39 -2.41
CA LYS A 25 0.68 -16.08 -1.31
C LYS A 25 1.43 -14.76 -1.49
N HIS A 26 1.42 -14.22 -2.70
CA HIS A 26 2.19 -13.04 -3.08
C HIS A 26 1.45 -12.23 -4.15
N VAL A 27 1.59 -10.91 -4.06
CA VAL A 27 1.11 -9.97 -5.08
C VAL A 27 2.21 -8.94 -5.33
N ASP A 28 2.44 -8.63 -6.60
CA ASP A 28 3.35 -7.57 -7.03
C ASP A 28 2.54 -6.32 -7.37
N LEU A 29 3.09 -5.13 -7.09
CA LEU A 29 2.50 -3.87 -7.57
C LEU A 29 3.03 -3.53 -8.96
N VAL A 30 2.15 -3.10 -9.86
CA VAL A 30 2.56 -2.59 -11.18
C VAL A 30 3.46 -1.36 -11.01
N GLU A 31 3.09 -0.48 -10.10
CA GLU A 31 3.75 0.82 -9.88
C GLU A 31 4.94 0.75 -8.90
N ARG A 32 5.39 -0.46 -8.51
CA ARG A 32 6.40 -0.62 -7.46
C ARG A 32 7.67 0.21 -7.71
N SER A 33 8.22 0.14 -8.92
CA SER A 33 9.42 0.91 -9.28
C SER A 33 9.24 2.43 -9.13
N ILE A 34 8.04 2.95 -9.43
CA ILE A 34 7.75 4.39 -9.31
C ILE A 34 7.63 4.80 -7.85
N LEU A 35 7.09 3.90 -7.01
CA LEU A 35 7.04 4.10 -5.57
C LEU A 35 8.43 4.13 -4.96
N ASP A 36 9.29 3.17 -5.32
CA ASP A 36 10.67 3.09 -4.82
C ASP A 36 11.43 4.39 -5.12
N ASP A 37 11.36 4.90 -6.36
CA ASP A 37 11.98 6.19 -6.73
C ASP A 37 11.43 7.38 -5.92
N THR A 38 10.11 7.40 -5.68
CA THR A 38 9.46 8.46 -4.90
C THR A 38 9.90 8.41 -3.44
N ILE A 39 9.90 7.22 -2.86
CA ILE A 39 10.37 6.95 -1.49
C ILE A 39 11.82 7.37 -1.36
N ASP A 40 12.65 7.09 -2.36
CA ASP A 40 14.06 7.45 -2.33
C ASP A 40 14.33 8.96 -2.40
N ALA A 41 13.51 9.70 -3.14
CA ALA A 41 13.54 11.15 -3.20
C ALA A 41 13.13 11.81 -1.87
N LEU A 42 12.37 11.11 -1.03
CA LEU A 42 11.99 11.58 0.29
C LEU A 42 13.17 11.35 1.24
N GLN A 43 13.86 12.42 1.64
CA GLN A 43 15.00 12.39 2.57
C GLN A 43 14.58 12.07 4.03
N MET A 44 13.68 11.10 4.24
CA MET A 44 13.13 10.72 5.54
C MET A 44 13.28 9.22 5.79
N GLU A 45 14.31 8.83 6.52
CA GLU A 45 14.62 7.41 6.78
C GLU A 45 13.50 6.67 7.53
N ASP A 46 12.85 7.34 8.49
CA ASP A 46 11.70 6.78 9.23
C ASP A 46 10.56 6.41 8.28
N TRP A 47 10.32 7.26 7.28
CA TRP A 47 9.30 7.03 6.27
C TRP A 47 9.63 5.85 5.36
N LYS A 48 10.87 5.78 4.86
CA LYS A 48 11.32 4.67 4.01
C LYS A 48 11.09 3.34 4.71
N THR A 49 11.51 3.27 5.98
CA THR A 49 11.37 2.07 6.82
C THR A 49 9.90 1.66 7.01
N ASP A 50 9.01 2.63 7.23
CA ASP A 50 7.58 2.38 7.44
C ASP A 50 6.85 1.97 6.15
N MET A 51 7.24 2.55 5.01
CA MET A 51 6.67 2.22 3.71
C MET A 51 7.13 0.83 3.23
N ASP A 52 8.41 0.51 3.38
CA ASP A 52 8.96 -0.82 3.04
C ASP A 52 8.28 -1.92 3.84
N ARG A 53 8.02 -1.67 5.12
CA ARG A 53 7.31 -2.62 5.99
C ARG A 53 5.91 -2.93 5.48
N ASP A 54 5.15 -1.91 5.09
CA ASP A 54 3.81 -2.11 4.56
C ASP A 54 3.83 -2.80 3.21
N MET A 55 4.76 -2.43 2.33
CA MET A 55 4.94 -3.11 1.03
C MET A 55 5.22 -4.60 1.20
N LEU A 56 6.04 -4.98 2.18
CA LEU A 56 6.37 -6.38 2.48
C LEU A 56 5.32 -7.11 3.32
N SER A 57 4.37 -6.39 3.94
CA SER A 57 3.39 -6.99 4.85
C SER A 57 2.45 -7.98 4.15
N ILE A 58 2.12 -7.73 2.89
CA ILE A 58 1.17 -8.56 2.13
C ILE A 58 1.66 -10.00 1.95
N ASP A 59 2.97 -10.20 1.89
CA ASP A 59 3.62 -11.50 1.76
C ASP A 59 3.52 -12.35 3.02
N GLN A 60 3.28 -11.70 4.16
CA GLN A 60 3.02 -12.36 5.43
C GLN A 60 1.51 -12.54 5.65
N ILE A 61 0.69 -11.62 5.15
CA ILE A 61 -0.76 -11.65 5.34
C ILE A 61 -1.40 -12.72 4.45
N LEU A 62 -1.10 -12.73 3.15
CA LEU A 62 -1.77 -13.60 2.19
C LEU A 62 -1.64 -15.10 2.48
N PRO A 63 -0.46 -15.64 2.84
CA PRO A 63 -0.33 -17.07 3.16
C PRO A 63 -1.13 -17.48 4.39
N ASN A 64 -1.37 -16.54 5.33
CA ASN A 64 -2.07 -16.79 6.58
C ASN A 64 -3.57 -16.44 6.51
N THR A 65 -4.04 -15.94 5.36
CA THR A 65 -5.43 -15.52 5.15
C THR A 65 -6.24 -16.65 4.50
N SER A 66 -7.40 -16.98 5.07
CA SER A 66 -8.34 -17.97 4.51
C SER A 66 -8.65 -17.67 3.05
N ALA A 67 -8.59 -18.69 2.19
CA ALA A 67 -9.03 -18.58 0.81
C ALA A 67 -10.55 -18.67 0.66
N GLY A 68 -11.29 -18.97 1.73
CA GLY A 68 -12.69 -19.36 1.65
C GLY A 68 -12.86 -20.77 1.09
N ASP A 69 -14.09 -21.28 1.15
CA ASP A 69 -14.47 -22.61 0.66
C ASP A 69 -15.89 -22.57 0.07
N ASP A 70 -16.43 -23.72 -0.34
CA ASP A 70 -17.77 -23.82 -0.94
C ASP A 70 -18.93 -23.56 0.05
N SER A 71 -18.66 -23.41 1.35
CA SER A 71 -19.66 -23.28 2.43
C SER A 71 -19.97 -21.83 2.83
N ASP A 72 -20.16 -20.96 1.84
CA ASP A 72 -20.41 -19.51 1.99
C ASP A 72 -19.28 -18.71 2.67
N ASP A 73 -18.13 -19.32 3.01
CA ASP A 73 -16.91 -18.56 3.35
C ASP A 73 -16.35 -17.91 2.07
N VAL A 74 -16.47 -16.60 2.03
CA VAL A 74 -16.03 -15.75 0.91
C VAL A 74 -14.50 -15.66 0.84
N GLY A 75 -13.80 -16.04 1.90
CA GLY A 75 -12.36 -15.91 2.06
C GLY A 75 -11.93 -14.48 2.38
N GLY A 76 -10.78 -14.34 3.02
CA GLY A 76 -10.24 -13.04 3.42
C GLY A 76 -9.25 -12.44 2.40
N LYS A 77 -8.84 -13.18 1.37
CA LYS A 77 -7.71 -12.76 0.51
C LYS A 77 -8.01 -11.47 -0.25
N ALA A 78 -9.23 -11.29 -0.76
CA ALA A 78 -9.61 -10.06 -1.44
C ALA A 78 -9.63 -8.87 -0.48
N GLU A 79 -10.16 -9.05 0.73
CA GLU A 79 -10.18 -8.01 1.76
C GLU A 79 -8.77 -7.64 2.25
N ALA A 80 -7.89 -8.64 2.40
CA ALA A 80 -6.49 -8.42 2.74
C ALA A 80 -5.77 -7.56 1.70
N ILE A 81 -5.94 -7.87 0.41
CA ILE A 81 -5.38 -7.08 -0.70
C ILE A 81 -5.98 -5.68 -0.71
N ARG A 82 -7.31 -5.54 -0.54
CA ARG A 82 -8.00 -4.25 -0.49
C ARG A 82 -7.43 -3.37 0.62
N SER A 83 -7.36 -3.92 1.83
CA SER A 83 -6.87 -3.21 3.02
C SER A 83 -5.41 -2.79 2.87
N TRP A 84 -4.59 -3.67 2.28
CA TRP A 84 -3.19 -3.37 1.97
C TRP A 84 -3.05 -2.25 0.92
N ILE A 85 -3.79 -2.29 -0.19
CA ILE A 85 -3.80 -1.21 -1.19
C ILE A 85 -4.21 0.12 -0.56
N SER A 86 -5.29 0.14 0.23
CA SER A 86 -5.76 1.35 0.91
C SER A 86 -4.71 1.90 1.89
N SER A 87 -4.01 1.02 2.61
CA SER A 87 -2.92 1.37 3.52
C SER A 87 -1.75 2.02 2.78
N VAL A 88 -1.26 1.40 1.69
CA VAL A 88 -0.18 1.94 0.84
C VAL A 88 -0.57 3.29 0.24
N LEU A 89 -1.80 3.43 -0.27
CA LEU A 89 -2.30 4.70 -0.82
C LEU A 89 -2.37 5.81 0.24
N SER A 90 -2.92 5.51 1.42
CA SER A 90 -3.01 6.45 2.54
C SER A 90 -1.62 6.93 2.95
N LYS A 91 -0.66 6.00 3.00
CA LYS A 91 0.75 6.31 3.26
C LYS A 91 1.34 7.26 2.22
N ILE A 92 1.15 7.01 0.93
CA ILE A 92 1.65 7.90 -0.13
C ILE A 92 1.07 9.32 0.02
N VAL A 93 -0.22 9.45 0.33
CA VAL A 93 -0.87 10.74 0.57
C VAL A 93 -0.24 11.45 1.78
N HIS A 94 -0.05 10.72 2.89
CA HIS A 94 0.60 11.27 4.08
C HIS A 94 2.00 11.80 3.77
N CYS A 95 2.78 11.05 2.98
CA CYS A 95 4.14 11.42 2.67
C CYS A 95 4.22 12.68 1.81
N LYS A 96 3.37 12.79 0.79
CA LYS A 96 3.27 14.02 -0.01
C LYS A 96 2.96 15.21 0.88
N ALA A 97 2.02 15.08 1.82
CA ALA A 97 1.68 16.16 2.75
C ALA A 97 2.86 16.54 3.66
N GLN A 98 3.60 15.57 4.20
CA GLN A 98 4.81 15.81 4.98
C GLN A 98 5.84 16.56 4.15
N HIS A 99 6.17 16.08 2.94
CA HIS A 99 7.16 16.71 2.08
C HIS A 99 6.82 18.17 1.75
N LEU A 100 5.56 18.45 1.38
CA LEU A 100 5.08 19.81 1.16
C LEU A 100 5.21 20.69 2.40
N ARG A 101 4.96 20.15 3.60
CA ARG A 101 5.13 20.88 4.86
C ARG A 101 6.59 21.28 5.08
N TYR A 102 7.53 20.35 4.91
CA TYR A 102 8.97 20.65 5.08
C TYR A 102 9.48 21.68 4.07
N LEU A 103 9.02 21.62 2.81
CA LEU A 103 9.37 22.64 1.81
C LEU A 103 8.87 24.04 2.22
N ASN A 104 7.65 24.13 2.74
CA ASN A 104 7.09 25.40 3.22
C ASN A 104 7.82 25.94 4.46
N GLU A 105 8.17 25.07 5.41
CA GLU A 105 8.94 25.45 6.59
C GLU A 105 10.32 25.99 6.20
N ALA A 106 11.05 25.27 5.34
CA ALA A 106 12.36 25.70 4.85
C ALA A 106 12.28 27.04 4.09
N ALA A 107 11.28 27.22 3.23
CA ALA A 107 11.06 28.48 2.51
C ALA A 107 10.78 29.64 3.47
N THR A 108 9.97 29.42 4.51
CA THR A 108 9.65 30.42 5.54
C THR A 108 10.89 30.80 6.34
N THR A 109 11.71 29.83 6.75
CA THR A 109 12.97 30.10 7.45
C THR A 109 13.93 30.93 6.60
N LEU A 110 14.04 30.64 5.30
CA LEU A 110 14.88 31.40 4.38
C LEU A 110 14.39 32.86 4.22
N GLN A 111 13.08 33.10 4.16
CA GLN A 111 12.52 34.45 4.07
C GLN A 111 12.72 35.27 5.36
N LEU A 112 12.67 34.64 6.53
CA LEU A 112 12.88 35.33 7.81
C LEU A 112 14.36 35.63 8.09
N ALA A 113 15.27 34.91 7.44
CA ALA A 113 16.71 35.11 7.56
C ALA A 113 17.29 36.13 6.57
N SER A 114 16.48 36.62 5.61
CA SER A 114 16.84 37.64 4.61
C SER A 114 16.41 39.05 5.01
#